data_AF-A0A7K0TUQ5-F1
#
_entry.id   AF-A0A7K0TUQ5-F1
#
_cell.length_a   1.000
_cell.length_b   1.000
_cell.length_c   1.000
_cell.angle_alpha   90.00
_cell.angle_beta   90.00
_cell.angle_gamma   90.00
#
_symmetry.space_group_name_H-M   'P 1'
#
loop_
_entity.id
_entity.type
_entity.pdbx_description
1 polymer ?
#
loop_
_entity_poly.entity_id
_entity_poly.type
_entity_poly.pdbx_seq_one_letter_code
_entity_poly.pdbx_strand_id
1 'polypeptide(L)'
;MNSDNSALRNDVRRLADLLGETLARQEGDELLNLVESVRLSVREGKPDEALSNLSVERTVSLVRAFSTYFNLANVAEQVDRVKVLSKQQHAGGTWISQAVTNIEKSLANNEFTIEELRKWLSNFSVRPVFTAHPTEAARRSVLSKLTTISELLDQPENSIRNSRLAEAVD
;
A
#
# COMPACT_ATOMS: atom_id res chain seq x y z
N MET A 1 -6.14 22.91 -1.27
CA MET A 1 -6.40 21.50 -0.90
C MET A 1 -6.00 20.60 -2.06
N ASN A 2 -4.74 20.18 -2.14
CA ASN A 2 -4.27 19.17 -3.13
C ASN A 2 -2.83 18.65 -2.85
N SER A 3 -2.25 18.97 -1.69
CA SER A 3 -0.86 18.60 -1.34
C SER A 3 -0.72 17.18 -0.78
N ASP A 4 -1.80 16.52 -0.35
CA ASP A 4 -1.70 15.18 0.26
C ASP A 4 -1.44 14.08 -0.78
N ASN A 5 -1.94 14.22 -2.01
CA ASN A 5 -1.73 13.19 -3.04
C ASN A 5 -0.38 13.34 -3.77
N SER A 6 0.36 14.44 -3.58
CA SER A 6 1.66 14.60 -4.25
C SER A 6 2.74 13.70 -3.68
N ALA A 7 2.76 13.49 -2.35
CA ALA A 7 3.72 12.60 -1.69
C ALA A 7 3.52 11.14 -2.15
N LEU A 8 2.29 10.64 -2.09
CA LEU A 8 1.94 9.30 -2.59
C LEU A 8 2.31 9.13 -4.07
N ARG A 9 1.98 10.09 -4.93
CA ARG A 9 2.34 10.02 -6.36
C ARG A 9 3.84 9.98 -6.58
N ASN A 10 4.62 10.70 -5.77
CA ASN A 10 6.08 10.69 -5.85
C ASN A 10 6.65 9.33 -5.42
N ASP A 11 6.15 8.74 -4.33
CA ASP A 11 6.57 7.43 -3.85
C ASP A 11 6.23 6.32 -4.88
N VAL A 12 5.00 6.33 -5.42
CA VAL A 12 4.58 5.39 -6.47
C VAL A 12 5.44 5.54 -7.73
N ARG A 13 5.73 6.78 -8.15
CA ARG A 13 6.57 7.04 -9.31
C ARG A 13 7.99 6.53 -9.09
N ARG A 14 8.57 6.81 -7.91
CA ARG A 14 9.92 6.36 -7.57
C ARG A 14 10.04 4.84 -7.58
N LEU A 15 9.08 4.13 -7.00
CA LEU A 15 9.08 2.67 -7.01
C LEU A 15 8.88 2.12 -8.43
N ALA A 16 8.07 2.78 -9.27
CA ALA A 16 7.90 2.42 -10.66
C ALA A 16 9.20 2.59 -11.47
N ASP A 17 9.92 3.69 -11.25
CA ASP A 17 11.20 3.97 -11.92
C ASP A 17 12.25 2.90 -11.51
N LEU A 18 12.37 2.59 -10.22
CA LEU A 18 13.26 1.55 -9.71
C LEU A 18 12.92 0.15 -10.23
N LEU A 19 11.62 -0.17 -10.36
CA LEU A 19 11.17 -1.40 -10.98
C LEU A 19 11.56 -1.43 -12.46
N GLY A 20 11.40 -0.33 -13.18
CA GLY A 20 11.82 -0.22 -14.58
C GLY A 20 13.31 -0.47 -14.77
N GLU A 21 14.14 0.16 -13.95
CA GLU A 21 15.60 -0.07 -13.93
C GLU A 21 15.94 -1.55 -13.66
N THR A 22 15.20 -2.20 -12.76
CA THR A 22 15.39 -3.61 -12.40
C THR A 22 14.96 -4.54 -13.53
N LEU A 23 13.82 -4.26 -14.18
CA LEU A 23 13.36 -5.02 -15.34
C LEU A 23 14.35 -4.94 -16.50
N ALA A 24 14.86 -3.74 -16.80
CA ALA A 24 15.88 -3.56 -17.82
C ALA A 24 17.17 -4.34 -17.51
N ARG A 25 17.59 -4.35 -16.24
CA ARG A 25 18.79 -5.06 -15.78
C ARG A 25 18.64 -6.59 -15.82
N GLN A 26 17.49 -7.13 -15.41
CA GLN A 26 17.28 -8.57 -15.24
C GLN A 26 16.76 -9.26 -16.51
N GLU A 27 15.90 -8.60 -17.27
CA GLU A 27 15.16 -9.19 -18.40
C GLU A 27 15.40 -8.44 -19.72
N GLY A 28 16.19 -7.36 -19.69
CA GLY A 28 16.54 -6.53 -20.84
C GLY A 28 15.54 -5.42 -21.15
N ASP A 29 15.97 -4.45 -21.95
CA ASP A 29 15.18 -3.28 -22.34
C ASP A 29 13.90 -3.65 -23.10
N GLU A 30 13.89 -4.79 -23.78
CA GLU A 30 12.72 -5.28 -24.52
C GLU A 30 11.51 -5.52 -23.61
N LEU A 31 11.70 -6.04 -22.40
CA LEU A 31 10.60 -6.23 -21.45
C LEU A 31 10.08 -4.89 -20.93
N LEU A 32 10.98 -3.97 -20.60
CA LEU A 32 10.60 -2.63 -20.14
C LEU A 32 9.78 -1.91 -21.22
N ASN A 33 10.26 -1.92 -22.47
CA ASN A 33 9.57 -1.32 -23.61
C ASN A 33 8.18 -1.93 -23.82
N LEU A 34 8.04 -3.25 -23.65
CA LEU A 34 6.75 -3.92 -23.73
C LEU A 34 5.80 -3.47 -22.60
N VAL A 35 6.29 -3.38 -21.36
CA VAL A 35 5.50 -2.90 -20.21
C VAL A 35 5.01 -1.46 -20.47
N GLU A 36 5.89 -0.59 -20.96
CA GLU A 36 5.55 0.80 -21.28
C GLU A 36 4.55 0.90 -22.44
N SER A 37 4.74 0.10 -23.50
CA SER A 37 3.81 0.00 -24.62
C SER A 37 2.41 -0.41 -24.14
N VAL A 38 2.30 -1.44 -23.31
CA VAL A 38 1.00 -1.88 -22.76
C VAL A 38 0.37 -0.80 -21.89
N ARG A 39 1.14 -0.10 -21.04
CA ARG A 39 0.64 1.02 -20.24
C ARG A 39 0.09 2.16 -21.11
N LEU A 40 0.76 2.48 -22.21
CA LEU A 40 0.33 3.50 -23.15
C LEU A 40 -0.96 3.08 -23.86
N SER A 41 -1.01 1.85 -24.39
CA SER A 41 -2.19 1.31 -25.08
C SER A 41 -3.43 1.27 -24.18
N VAL A 42 -3.27 0.91 -22.89
CA VAL A 42 -4.39 0.98 -21.92
C VAL A 42 -4.86 2.42 -21.72
N ARG A 43 -3.95 3.38 -21.62
CA ARG A 43 -4.26 4.81 -21.48
C ARG A 43 -4.99 5.37 -22.71
N GLU A 44 -4.67 4.87 -23.89
CA GLU A 44 -5.31 5.24 -25.17
C GLU A 44 -6.62 4.47 -25.43
N GLY A 45 -6.99 3.52 -24.56
CA GLY A 45 -8.22 2.73 -24.69
C GLY A 45 -8.13 1.61 -25.73
N LYS A 46 -6.92 1.17 -26.09
CA LYS A 46 -6.66 0.13 -27.10
C LYS A 46 -5.74 -0.98 -26.58
N PRO A 47 -6.06 -1.63 -25.45
CA PRO A 47 -5.17 -2.62 -24.83
C PRO A 47 -4.87 -3.83 -25.74
N ASP A 48 -5.80 -4.19 -26.62
CA ASP A 48 -5.71 -5.40 -27.45
C ASP A 48 -4.59 -5.32 -28.49
N GLU A 49 -4.24 -4.12 -28.97
CA GLU A 49 -3.19 -3.93 -29.98
C GLU A 49 -1.82 -4.39 -29.46
N ALA A 50 -1.50 -4.06 -28.20
CA ALA A 50 -0.22 -4.44 -27.58
C ALA A 50 -0.16 -5.90 -27.10
N LEU A 51 -1.32 -6.54 -26.92
CA LEU A 51 -1.42 -7.90 -26.35
C LEU A 51 -1.59 -9.00 -27.40
N SER A 52 -2.02 -8.66 -28.62
CA SER A 52 -2.47 -9.59 -29.65
C SER A 52 -1.43 -10.61 -30.15
N ASN A 53 -0.12 -10.36 -29.99
CA ASN A 53 0.96 -11.18 -30.56
C ASN A 53 2.05 -11.59 -29.54
N LEU A 54 1.70 -11.70 -28.25
CA LEU A 54 2.68 -12.09 -27.23
C LEU A 54 2.91 -13.60 -27.19
N SER A 55 4.18 -14.02 -27.13
CA SER A 55 4.52 -15.40 -26.79
C SER A 55 4.11 -15.70 -25.35
N VAL A 56 3.89 -16.97 -25.03
CA VAL A 56 3.56 -17.40 -23.67
C VAL A 56 4.63 -16.95 -22.66
N GLU A 57 5.92 -17.03 -23.00
CA GLU A 57 6.97 -16.57 -22.09
C GLU A 57 6.87 -15.06 -21.84
N ARG A 58 6.66 -14.27 -22.89
CA ARG A 58 6.52 -12.81 -22.78
C ARG A 58 5.28 -12.42 -21.98
N THR A 59 4.16 -13.13 -22.16
CA THR A 59 2.96 -12.94 -21.35
C THR A 59 3.26 -13.20 -19.87
N VAL A 60 3.99 -14.26 -19.53
CA VAL A 60 4.34 -14.57 -18.14
C VAL A 60 5.24 -13.47 -17.54
N SER A 61 6.26 -13.00 -18.25
CA SER A 61 7.12 -11.92 -17.77
C SER A 61 6.35 -10.60 -17.61
N LEU A 62 5.44 -10.29 -18.54
CA LEU A 62 4.57 -9.11 -18.48
C LEU A 62 3.64 -9.16 -17.26
N VAL A 63 2.99 -10.29 -17.02
CA VAL A 63 2.10 -10.49 -15.85
C VAL A 63 2.89 -10.33 -14.55
N ARG A 64 4.12 -10.87 -14.48
CA ARG A 64 5.00 -10.70 -13.31
C ARG A 64 5.38 -9.24 -13.09
N ALA A 65 5.77 -8.52 -14.14
CA ALA A 65 6.12 -7.11 -14.06
C ALA A 65 4.95 -6.26 -13.52
N PHE A 66 3.74 -6.45 -14.06
CA PHE A 66 2.55 -5.76 -13.56
C PHE A 66 2.16 -6.20 -12.14
N SER A 67 2.26 -7.49 -11.82
CA SER A 67 1.98 -7.98 -10.46
C SER A 67 2.92 -7.33 -9.44
N THR A 68 4.22 -7.23 -9.75
CA THR A 68 5.19 -6.53 -8.90
C THR A 68 4.89 -5.04 -8.81
N TYR A 69 4.58 -4.39 -9.93
CA TYR A 69 4.16 -2.98 -9.93
C TYR A 69 2.97 -2.73 -9.01
N PHE A 70 1.91 -3.55 -9.10
CA PHE A 70 0.72 -3.40 -8.24
C PHE A 70 1.04 -3.66 -6.77
N ASN A 71 1.90 -4.63 -6.45
CA ASN A 71 2.35 -4.85 -5.08
C ASN A 71 3.08 -3.61 -4.54
N LEU A 72 3.98 -2.99 -5.32
CA LEU A 72 4.70 -1.78 -4.93
C LEU A 72 3.75 -0.58 -4.75
N ALA A 73 2.81 -0.38 -5.67
CA ALA A 73 1.82 0.68 -5.58
C ALA A 73 0.93 0.52 -4.33
N ASN A 74 0.49 -0.70 -4.04
CA ASN A 74 -0.32 -1.01 -2.86
C ASN A 74 0.45 -0.73 -1.57
N VAL A 75 1.74 -1.08 -1.50
CA VAL A 75 2.57 -0.78 -0.32
C VAL A 75 2.73 0.72 -0.14
N ALA A 76 2.99 1.48 -1.20
CA ALA A 76 3.10 2.94 -1.12
C ALA A 76 1.79 3.57 -0.61
N GLU A 77 0.64 3.11 -1.11
CA GLU A 77 -0.67 3.58 -0.64
C GLU A 77 -0.92 3.23 0.83
N GLN A 78 -0.56 2.02 1.26
CA GLN A 78 -0.69 1.61 2.66
C GLN A 78 0.15 2.49 3.59
N VAL A 79 1.40 2.78 3.22
CA VAL A 79 2.28 3.67 4.00
C VAL A 79 1.72 5.08 4.07
N ASP A 80 1.28 5.64 2.94
CA ASP A 80 0.66 6.98 2.91
C ASP A 80 -0.59 7.03 3.80
N ARG A 81 -1.46 6.01 3.71
CA ARG A 81 -2.66 5.91 4.54
C ARG A 81 -2.33 5.89 6.04
N VAL A 82 -1.28 5.18 6.44
CA VAL A 82 -0.80 5.19 7.84
C VAL A 82 -0.31 6.58 8.24
N LYS A 83 0.45 7.27 7.39
CA LYS A 83 0.92 8.64 7.65
C LYS A 83 -0.24 9.63 7.80
N VAL A 84 -1.26 9.54 6.93
CA VAL A 84 -2.47 10.37 7.00
C VAL A 84 -3.22 10.12 8.31
N LEU A 85 -3.44 8.85 8.68
CA LEU A 85 -4.10 8.49 9.94
C LEU A 85 -3.31 8.97 11.16
N SER A 86 -1.97 8.84 11.13
CA SER A 86 -1.10 9.33 12.21
C SER A 86 -1.20 10.86 12.36
N LYS A 87 -1.17 11.62 11.26
CA LYS A 87 -1.35 13.09 11.28
C LYS A 87 -2.72 13.47 11.86
N GLN A 88 -3.78 12.77 11.48
CA GLN A 88 -5.12 13.01 12.03
C GLN A 88 -5.17 12.75 13.54
N GLN A 89 -4.51 11.69 14.02
CA GLN A 89 -4.43 11.39 15.44
C GLN A 89 -3.65 12.47 16.22
N HIS A 90 -2.57 13.00 15.66
CA HIS A 90 -1.81 14.09 16.28
C HIS A 90 -2.62 15.39 16.35
N ALA A 91 -3.47 15.67 15.36
CA ALA A 91 -4.28 16.88 15.31
C ALA A 91 -5.57 16.80 16.14
N GLY A 92 -6.22 15.62 16.20
CA GLY A 92 -7.54 15.43 16.78
C GLY A 92 -7.63 14.42 17.93
N GLY A 93 -6.50 13.91 18.43
CA GLY A 93 -6.44 12.81 19.38
C GLY A 93 -6.65 11.44 18.73
N THR A 94 -6.29 10.37 19.44
CA THR A 94 -6.50 9.00 18.95
C THR A 94 -7.99 8.65 18.92
N TRP A 95 -8.38 7.63 18.14
CA TRP A 95 -9.77 7.15 18.14
C TRP A 95 -10.21 6.69 19.53
N ILE A 96 -9.28 6.17 20.33
CA ILE A 96 -9.54 5.78 21.73
C ILE A 96 -9.80 7.03 22.58
N SER A 97 -8.98 8.09 22.48
CA SER A 97 -9.22 9.30 23.25
C SER A 97 -10.54 9.97 22.85
N GLN A 98 -10.86 9.98 21.56
CA GLN A 98 -12.16 10.50 21.06
C GLN A 98 -13.34 9.67 21.59
N ALA A 99 -13.22 8.35 21.60
CA ALA A 99 -14.23 7.47 22.18
C ALA A 99 -14.44 7.74 23.67
N VAL A 100 -13.35 7.89 24.44
CA VAL A 100 -13.42 8.26 25.86
C VAL A 100 -14.12 9.61 26.04
N THR A 101 -13.73 10.64 25.27
CA THR A 101 -14.38 11.96 25.34
C THR A 101 -15.87 11.89 25.01
N ASN A 102 -16.28 11.05 24.05
CA ASN A 102 -17.70 10.87 23.72
C ASN A 102 -18.46 10.15 24.83
N ILE A 103 -17.86 9.13 25.44
CA ILE A 103 -18.42 8.42 26.60
C ILE A 103 -18.61 9.38 27.78
N GLU A 104 -17.61 10.22 28.08
CA GLU A 104 -17.69 11.24 29.14
C GLU A 104 -18.82 12.24 28.87
N LYS A 105 -18.98 12.71 27.63
CA LYS A 105 -20.07 13.62 27.25
C LYS A 105 -21.45 12.99 27.43
N SER A 106 -21.65 11.77 26.93
CA SER A 106 -22.91 11.06 27.09
C SER A 106 -23.24 10.76 28.56
N LEU A 107 -22.21 10.47 29.38
CA LEU A 107 -22.39 10.32 30.83
C LEU A 107 -22.81 11.64 31.49
N ALA A 108 -22.19 12.77 31.09
CA ALA A 108 -22.57 14.09 31.59
C ALA A 108 -24.01 14.51 31.18
N ASN A 109 -24.49 14.01 30.04
CA ASN A 109 -25.86 14.20 29.57
C ASN A 109 -26.88 13.25 30.22
N ASN A 110 -26.44 12.37 31.14
CA ASN A 110 -27.26 11.31 31.76
C ASN A 110 -27.91 10.36 30.73
N GLU A 111 -27.24 10.10 29.60
CA GLU A 111 -27.73 9.15 28.58
C GLU A 111 -27.60 7.69 29.03
N PHE A 112 -26.70 7.41 29.98
CA PHE A 112 -26.52 6.10 30.63
C PHE A 112 -25.86 6.27 32.02
N THR A 113 -25.80 5.19 32.79
CA THR A 113 -25.19 5.13 34.13
C THR A 113 -23.81 4.47 34.12
N ILE A 114 -23.01 4.73 35.16
CA ILE A 114 -21.68 4.11 35.33
C ILE A 114 -21.78 2.58 35.45
N GLU A 115 -22.81 2.06 36.12
CA GLU A 115 -23.08 0.63 36.24
C GLU A 115 -23.35 -0.03 34.88
N GLU A 116 -24.10 0.62 33.99
CA GLU A 116 -24.35 0.14 32.62
C GLU A 116 -23.05 0.11 31.80
N LEU A 117 -22.25 1.18 31.86
CA LEU A 117 -20.95 1.23 31.18
C LEU A 117 -20.01 0.11 31.65
N ARG A 118 -19.92 -0.13 32.98
CA ARG A 118 -19.14 -1.24 33.54
C ARG A 118 -19.61 -2.59 33.02
N LYS A 119 -20.93 -2.79 32.93
CA LYS A 119 -21.53 -4.02 32.40
C LYS A 119 -21.23 -4.21 30.92
N TRP A 120 -21.21 -3.15 30.11
CA TRP A 120 -20.85 -3.29 28.70
C TRP A 120 -19.38 -3.61 28.52
N LEU A 121 -18.49 -2.90 29.23
CA LEU A 121 -17.05 -3.14 29.16
C LEU A 121 -16.67 -4.55 29.64
N SER A 122 -17.33 -5.09 30.66
CA SER A 122 -17.07 -6.46 31.13
C SER A 122 -17.48 -7.54 30.14
N ASN A 123 -18.44 -7.24 29.25
CA ASN A 123 -18.93 -8.15 28.22
C ASN A 123 -18.33 -7.87 26.83
N PHE A 124 -17.58 -6.78 26.66
CA PHE A 124 -17.01 -6.40 25.37
C PHE A 124 -15.90 -7.36 24.96
N SER A 125 -16.06 -8.00 23.80
CA SER A 125 -15.05 -8.92 23.26
C SER A 125 -14.92 -8.72 21.76
N VAL A 126 -13.68 -8.54 21.31
CA VAL A 126 -13.32 -8.52 19.89
C VAL A 126 -12.49 -9.77 19.62
N ARG A 127 -12.92 -10.59 18.67
CA ARG A 127 -12.23 -11.83 18.28
C ARG A 127 -11.96 -11.82 16.78
N PRO A 128 -10.78 -11.37 16.34
CA PRO A 128 -10.39 -11.47 14.94
C PRO A 128 -10.31 -12.95 14.54
N VAL A 129 -11.01 -13.32 13.47
CA VAL A 129 -10.92 -14.66 12.89
C VAL A 129 -10.15 -14.54 11.57
N PHE A 130 -8.94 -15.08 11.54
CA PHE A 130 -8.15 -15.13 10.33
C PHE A 130 -8.65 -16.26 9.45
N THR A 131 -9.17 -15.91 8.28
CA THR A 131 -9.56 -16.86 7.25
C THR A 131 -8.46 -16.97 6.22
N ALA A 132 -8.33 -18.13 5.57
CA ALA A 132 -7.50 -18.22 4.38
C ALA A 132 -8.05 -17.27 3.30
N HIS A 133 -7.17 -16.50 2.65
CA HIS A 133 -7.58 -15.73 1.48
C HIS A 133 -7.63 -16.68 0.27
N PRO A 134 -8.75 -16.76 -0.48
CA PRO A 134 -8.97 -17.78 -1.50
C PRO A 134 -8.00 -17.71 -2.69
N THR A 135 -7.33 -16.57 -2.88
CA THR A 135 -6.46 -16.30 -4.05
C THR A 135 -5.06 -15.82 -3.70
N GLU A 136 -4.74 -15.64 -2.42
CA GLU A 136 -3.57 -14.84 -2.01
C GLU A 136 -2.67 -15.61 -1.04
N ALA A 137 -2.17 -16.76 -1.49
CA ALA A 137 -1.01 -17.40 -0.86
C ALA A 137 0.26 -16.64 -1.27
N ALA A 138 0.42 -15.40 -0.80
CA ALA A 138 1.64 -14.63 -1.04
C ALA A 138 2.82 -15.36 -0.37
N ARG A 139 3.89 -15.64 -1.13
CA ARG A 139 5.10 -16.26 -0.56
C ARG A 139 5.65 -15.37 0.55
N ARG A 140 6.03 -15.97 1.67
CA ARG A 140 6.63 -15.26 2.82
C ARG A 140 7.82 -14.38 2.43
N SER A 141 8.63 -14.79 1.46
CA SER A 141 9.76 -13.99 0.94
C SER A 141 9.30 -12.69 0.27
N VAL A 142 8.22 -12.73 -0.50
CA VAL A 142 7.63 -11.53 -1.14
C VAL A 142 7.09 -10.60 -0.07
N LEU A 143 6.34 -11.13 0.90
CA LEU A 143 5.83 -10.34 2.01
C LEU A 143 6.97 -9.66 2.79
N SER A 144 8.06 -10.38 3.06
CA SER A 144 9.23 -9.81 3.73
C SER A 144 9.86 -8.65 2.95
N LYS A 145 9.99 -8.76 1.62
CA LYS A 145 10.49 -7.65 0.78
C LYS A 145 9.54 -6.44 0.82
N LEU A 146 8.24 -6.68 0.70
CA LEU A 146 7.22 -5.62 0.77
C LEU A 146 7.23 -4.92 2.14
N THR A 147 7.44 -5.66 3.24
CA THR A 147 7.62 -5.08 4.57
C THR A 147 8.86 -4.19 4.64
N THR A 148 10.01 -4.64 4.13
CA THR A 148 11.23 -3.81 4.09
C THR A 148 11.02 -2.53 3.29
N ILE A 149 10.36 -2.61 2.14
CA ILE A 149 10.02 -1.44 1.33
C ILE A 149 9.10 -0.49 2.10
N SER A 150 8.07 -1.02 2.78
CA SER A 150 7.16 -0.25 3.63
C SER A 150 7.91 0.52 4.72
N GLU A 151 8.82 -0.15 5.43
CA GLU A 151 9.64 0.46 6.49
C GLU A 151 10.57 1.56 5.97
N LEU A 152 11.10 1.40 4.75
CA LEU A 152 11.93 2.41 4.11
C LEU A 152 11.11 3.63 3.66
N LEU A 153 9.91 3.41 3.12
CA LEU A 153 9.02 4.51 2.70
C LEU A 153 8.51 5.32 3.89
N ASP A 154 8.39 4.72 5.08
CA ASP A 154 7.97 5.44 6.29
C ASP A 154 9.05 6.40 6.81
N GLN A 155 10.31 6.21 6.41
CA GLN A 155 11.42 7.09 6.78
C GLN A 155 11.46 8.38 5.94
N PRO A 156 11.99 9.48 6.52
CA PRO A 156 12.17 10.73 5.78
C PRO A 156 13.08 10.53 4.56
N GLU A 157 12.77 11.24 3.48
CA GLU A 157 13.51 11.12 2.23
C GLU A 157 14.97 11.58 2.36
N ASN A 158 15.89 10.68 1.99
CA ASN A 158 17.31 10.96 1.89
C ASN A 158 17.98 9.99 0.89
N SER A 159 19.24 10.27 0.55
CA SER A 159 20.01 9.47 -0.41
C SER A 159 20.22 8.03 0.03
N ILE A 160 20.39 7.78 1.34
CA ILE A 160 20.60 6.44 1.91
C ILE A 160 19.33 5.60 1.75
N ARG A 161 18.17 6.16 2.14
CA ARG A 161 16.86 5.55 1.95
C ARG A 161 16.64 5.19 0.49
N ASN A 162 16.92 6.11 -0.42
CA ASN A 162 16.72 5.90 -1.85
C ASN A 162 17.63 4.80 -2.43
N SER A 163 18.84 4.65 -1.91
CA SER A 163 19.76 3.56 -2.29
C SER A 163 19.27 2.21 -1.76
N ARG A 164 18.80 2.16 -0.51
CA ARG A 164 18.24 0.94 0.10
C ARG A 164 16.92 0.52 -0.55
N LEU A 165 16.11 1.48 -1.01
CA LEU A 165 14.91 1.19 -1.79
C LEU A 165 15.27 0.53 -3.12
N ALA A 166 16.31 1.01 -3.80
CA ALA A 166 16.79 0.39 -5.04
C ALA A 166 17.25 -1.06 -4.81
N GLU A 167 18.01 -1.30 -3.74
CA GLU A 167 18.44 -2.65 -3.33
C GLU A 167 17.27 -3.57 -2.97
N ALA A 168 16.22 -3.04 -2.33
CA ALA A 168 15.05 -3.83 -1.95
C ALA A 168 14.14 -4.20 -3.14
N VAL A 169 14.11 -3.34 -4.17
CA VAL A 169 13.32 -3.54 -5.40
C VAL A 169 14.01 -4.50 -6.37
N ASP A 170 15.35 -4.55 -6.39
CA ASP A 170 16.14 -5.53 -7.14
C ASP A 170 15.90 -6.97 -6.64
#